data_AF-A0AAE4R729-F1
#
_entry.id   AF-A0AAE4R729-F1
#
_cell.length_a   1.000
_cell.length_b   1.000
_cell.length_c   1.000
_cell.angle_alpha   90.00
_cell.angle_beta   90.00
_cell.angle_gamma   90.00
#
_symmetry.space_group_name_H-M   'P 1'
#
loop_
_entity.id
_entity.type
_entity.pdbx_description
1 polymer ?
#
loop_
_entity_poly.entity_id
_entity_poly.type
_entity_poly.pdbx_seq_one_letter_code
_entity_poly.pdbx_strand_id
1 'polypeptide(L)'
;MSAARCRGSLHRPPRHATSAFGRIRPEPHRTTTRIATLSVGPSAILSGSAAAWWHGIVDDRPETITVTAPRGRHGPPVKGVRILNRSLADADVLIRGDLRVTGIALSALEGGVELGAEVIDSVLQQRRTTGWTVLNSTWADLTERADHVASSIRQALSVAA
;
A
#
# COMPACT_ATOMS: atom_id res chain seq x y z
N MET A 1 -1.60 -41.86 42.20
CA MET A 1 -1.23 -41.80 40.77
C MET A 1 -2.08 -40.70 40.12
N SER A 2 -1.74 -39.42 40.30
CA SER A 2 -0.81 -38.61 39.51
C SER A 2 -1.05 -38.61 38.00
N ALA A 3 -1.67 -37.54 37.51
CA ALA A 3 -1.43 -36.97 36.19
C ALA A 3 -1.90 -35.50 36.17
N ALA A 4 -0.98 -34.60 36.55
CA ALA A 4 -1.05 -33.20 36.21
C ALA A 4 -0.88 -33.03 34.69
N ARG A 5 -1.63 -32.10 34.06
CA ARG A 5 -1.19 -31.48 32.80
C ARG A 5 -1.85 -30.11 32.59
N CYS A 6 -1.08 -29.12 33.03
CA CYS A 6 -0.84 -27.78 32.51
C CYS A 6 -1.81 -27.19 31.47
N ARG A 7 -2.46 -26.09 31.86
CA ARG A 7 -2.92 -25.01 30.98
C ARG A 7 -1.68 -24.25 30.49
N GLY A 8 -1.37 -24.31 29.20
CA GLY A 8 -0.33 -23.50 28.58
C GLY A 8 -0.94 -22.25 27.95
N SER A 9 -0.74 -21.10 28.60
CA SER A 9 -1.03 -19.78 28.04
C SER A 9 -0.26 -19.56 26.74
N LEU A 10 -0.97 -19.25 25.65
CA LEU A 10 -0.39 -18.79 24.40
C LEU A 10 0.19 -17.38 24.61
N HIS A 11 1.48 -17.33 24.96
CA HIS A 11 2.26 -16.10 24.95
C HIS A 11 2.50 -15.69 23.50
N ARG A 12 1.81 -14.64 23.04
CA ARG A 12 1.99 -14.00 21.74
C ARG A 12 3.33 -13.25 21.76
N PRO A 13 4.32 -13.58 20.92
CA PRO A 13 5.55 -12.80 20.87
C PRO A 13 5.29 -11.42 20.19
N PRO A 14 6.03 -10.37 20.58
CA PRO A 14 5.91 -9.04 20.00
C PRO A 14 6.42 -9.01 18.55
N ARG A 15 5.69 -8.30 17.68
CA ARG A 15 5.95 -8.17 16.24
C ARG A 15 6.91 -7.01 15.93
N HIS A 16 8.14 -7.05 16.45
CA HIS A 16 9.20 -6.19 15.94
C HIS A 16 10.52 -6.95 15.96
N ALA A 17 10.91 -7.52 14.82
CA ALA A 17 12.25 -8.01 14.58
C ALA A 17 12.83 -7.25 13.39
N THR A 18 13.62 -6.23 13.74
CA THR A 18 14.51 -5.46 12.88
C THR A 18 15.60 -6.35 12.28
N SER A 19 16.00 -6.00 11.05
CA SER A 19 17.19 -6.39 10.29
C SER A 19 17.15 -7.70 9.50
N ALA A 20 16.98 -7.55 8.20
CA ALA A 20 17.64 -8.37 7.20
C ALA A 20 18.29 -7.45 6.16
N PHE A 21 19.45 -6.91 6.52
CA PHE A 21 20.38 -6.27 5.59
C PHE A 21 20.78 -7.30 4.51
N GLY A 22 20.46 -7.00 3.25
CA GLY A 22 21.01 -7.70 2.08
C GLY A 22 20.47 -9.11 1.82
N ARG A 23 19.18 -9.26 1.51
CA ARG A 23 18.77 -10.38 0.64
C ARG A 23 18.78 -9.88 -0.80
N ILE A 24 19.66 -10.44 -1.63
CA ILE A 24 19.48 -10.46 -3.08
C ILE A 24 18.11 -11.11 -3.31
N ARG A 25 17.07 -10.28 -3.49
CA ARG A 25 15.70 -10.77 -3.66
C ARG A 25 15.71 -11.52 -4.98
N PRO A 26 15.34 -12.81 -5.01
CA PRO A 26 15.31 -13.50 -6.29
C PRO A 26 14.29 -12.75 -7.16
N GLU A 27 14.71 -12.38 -8.37
CA GLU A 27 13.88 -11.72 -9.39
C GLU A 27 12.52 -12.40 -9.71
N PRO A 28 12.25 -13.71 -9.43
CA PRO A 28 10.96 -14.32 -9.69
C PRO A 28 9.78 -13.59 -9.08
N HIS A 29 9.94 -12.94 -7.92
CA HIS A 29 8.82 -12.22 -7.32
C HIS A 29 8.43 -10.99 -8.14
N ARG A 30 9.38 -10.24 -8.70
CA ARG A 30 9.07 -9.07 -9.54
C ARG A 30 8.48 -9.52 -10.87
N THR A 31 9.06 -10.53 -11.48
CA THR A 31 8.57 -11.11 -12.75
C THR A 31 7.15 -11.63 -12.60
N THR A 32 6.84 -12.41 -11.56
CA THR A 32 5.49 -12.93 -11.34
C THR A 32 4.48 -11.81 -11.08
N THR A 33 4.84 -10.77 -10.33
CA THR A 33 3.96 -9.61 -10.15
C THR A 33 3.68 -8.90 -11.47
N ARG A 34 4.72 -8.70 -12.29
CA ARG A 34 4.59 -8.09 -13.62
C ARG A 34 3.70 -8.92 -14.54
N ILE A 35 3.93 -10.23 -14.62
CA ILE A 35 3.11 -11.16 -15.42
C ILE A 35 1.65 -11.10 -14.96
N ALA A 36 1.41 -11.15 -13.64
CA ALA A 36 0.07 -11.09 -13.08
C ALA A 36 -0.65 -9.78 -13.43
N THR A 37 0.03 -8.63 -13.35
CA THR A 37 -0.55 -7.33 -13.75
C THR A 37 -0.83 -7.26 -15.24
N LEU A 38 0.12 -7.64 -16.09
CA LEU A 38 -0.06 -7.61 -17.54
C LEU A 38 -1.12 -8.60 -18.03
N SER A 39 -1.34 -9.70 -17.31
CA SER A 39 -2.43 -10.65 -17.56
C SER A 39 -3.82 -10.04 -17.33
N VAL A 40 -3.92 -8.99 -16.50
CA VAL A 40 -5.19 -8.27 -16.32
C VAL A 40 -5.51 -7.44 -17.56
N GLY A 41 -4.51 -6.84 -18.20
CA GLY A 41 -4.64 -6.14 -19.47
C GLY A 41 -3.55 -5.10 -19.71
N PRO A 42 -3.48 -4.53 -20.93
CA PRO A 42 -2.41 -3.60 -21.32
C PRO A 42 -2.47 -2.27 -20.54
N SER A 43 -3.67 -1.86 -20.12
CA SER A 43 -3.89 -0.63 -19.33
C SER A 43 -4.03 -0.90 -17.83
N ALA A 44 -3.70 -2.10 -17.36
CA ALA A 44 -3.76 -2.46 -15.96
C ALA A 44 -2.65 -1.76 -15.16
N ILE A 45 -2.98 -1.32 -13.95
CA ILE A 45 -2.11 -0.54 -13.08
C ILE A 45 -1.89 -1.36 -11.80
N LEU A 46 -0.65 -1.71 -11.48
CA LEU A 46 -0.30 -2.34 -10.20
C LEU A 46 -0.63 -1.36 -9.07
N SER A 47 -1.41 -1.78 -8.07
CA SER A 47 -1.86 -0.92 -6.98
C SER A 47 -1.75 -1.63 -5.61
N GLY A 48 -2.13 -0.94 -4.54
CA GLY A 48 -2.12 -1.53 -3.20
C GLY A 48 -0.72 -1.73 -2.62
N SER A 49 -0.64 -2.61 -1.62
CA SER A 49 0.63 -3.05 -1.03
C SER A 49 1.60 -3.64 -2.06
N ALA A 50 1.10 -4.20 -3.17
CA ALA A 50 1.95 -4.74 -4.23
C ALA A 50 2.70 -3.64 -5.00
N ALA A 51 2.06 -2.48 -5.19
CA ALA A 51 2.71 -1.28 -5.72
C ALA A 51 3.68 -0.67 -4.70
N ALA A 52 3.30 -0.61 -3.42
CA ALA A 52 4.20 -0.15 -2.36
C ALA A 52 5.48 -0.99 -2.30
N TRP A 53 5.36 -2.31 -2.42
CA TRP A 53 6.48 -3.24 -2.50
C TRP A 53 7.30 -3.07 -3.78
N TRP A 54 6.65 -2.77 -4.91
CA TRP A 54 7.33 -2.50 -6.17
C TRP A 54 8.25 -1.27 -6.06
N HIS A 55 7.78 -0.23 -5.37
CA HIS A 55 8.55 0.99 -5.05
C HIS A 55 9.56 0.80 -3.92
N GLY A 56 9.58 -0.36 -3.26
CA GLY A 56 10.44 -0.61 -2.09
C GLY A 56 10.07 0.24 -0.88
N ILE A 57 8.78 0.56 -0.72
CA ILE A 57 8.21 1.17 0.49
C ILE A 57 8.03 0.11 1.58
N VAL A 58 7.58 -1.08 1.18
CA VAL A 58 7.47 -2.26 2.03
C VAL A 58 8.39 -3.36 1.49
N ASP A 59 8.98 -4.13 2.40
CA ASP A 59 9.96 -5.15 2.04
C ASP A 59 9.31 -6.46 1.56
N ASP A 60 8.22 -6.85 2.22
CA ASP A 60 7.53 -8.10 1.97
C ASP A 60 6.50 -7.98 0.84
N ARG A 61 6.52 -8.96 -0.08
CA ARG A 61 5.54 -9.03 -1.15
C ARG A 61 4.21 -9.49 -0.57
N PRO A 62 3.08 -8.83 -0.89
CA PRO A 62 1.78 -9.34 -0.47
C PRO A 62 1.44 -10.65 -1.18
N GLU A 63 0.69 -11.51 -0.48
CA GLU A 63 0.20 -12.78 -1.03
C GLU A 63 -0.80 -12.57 -2.17
N THR A 64 -1.64 -11.53 -2.05
CA THR A 64 -2.58 -11.13 -3.09
C THR A 64 -2.05 -9.90 -3.82
N ILE A 65 -1.96 -9.96 -5.15
CA ILE A 65 -1.56 -8.81 -5.95
C ILE A 65 -2.80 -7.97 -6.27
N THR A 66 -2.84 -6.73 -5.81
CA THR A 66 -3.90 -5.79 -6.18
C THR A 66 -3.56 -5.08 -7.50
N VAL A 67 -4.52 -5.06 -8.42
CA VAL A 67 -4.39 -4.42 -9.74
C VAL A 67 -5.62 -3.55 -9.99
N THR A 68 -5.40 -2.28 -10.28
CA THR A 68 -6.45 -1.37 -10.74
C THR A 68 -6.60 -1.47 -12.26
N ALA A 69 -7.80 -1.77 -12.71
CA ALA A 69 -8.19 -1.74 -14.12
C ALA A 69 -9.08 -0.51 -14.39
N PRO A 70 -8.88 0.19 -15.52
CA PRO A 70 -9.77 1.28 -15.93
C PRO A 70 -11.22 0.82 -16.04
N ARG A 71 -12.15 1.76 -15.78
CA ARG A 71 -13.58 1.52 -15.98
C ARG A 71 -13.87 1.11 -17.42
N GLY A 72 -14.66 0.04 -17.57
CA GLY A 72 -14.95 -0.57 -18.87
C GLY A 72 -14.03 -1.75 -19.26
N ARG A 73 -13.07 -2.16 -18.42
CA ARG A 73 -12.41 -3.45 -18.61
C ARG A 73 -13.42 -4.59 -18.46
N HIS A 74 -13.64 -5.32 -19.54
CA HIS A 74 -14.32 -6.61 -19.54
C HIS A 74 -13.28 -7.71 -19.79
N GLY A 75 -13.11 -8.62 -18.84
CA GLY A 75 -12.16 -9.71 -18.98
C GLY A 75 -12.23 -10.67 -17.80
N PRO A 76 -11.74 -11.90 -17.96
CA PRO A 76 -11.81 -12.92 -16.93
C PRO A 76 -11.02 -12.52 -15.68
N PRO A 77 -11.37 -13.10 -14.51
CA PRO A 77 -10.56 -12.97 -13.31
C PRO A 77 -9.19 -13.63 -13.52
N VAL A 78 -8.15 -13.06 -12.91
CA VAL A 78 -6.79 -13.62 -12.93
C VAL A 78 -6.50 -14.23 -11.56
N LYS A 79 -6.06 -15.49 -11.53
CA LYS A 79 -5.80 -16.22 -10.28
C LYS A 79 -4.74 -15.49 -9.43
N GLY A 80 -5.01 -15.31 -8.14
CA GLY A 80 -4.10 -14.62 -7.21
C GLY A 80 -4.03 -13.10 -7.40
N VAL A 81 -4.91 -12.53 -8.23
CA VAL A 81 -4.99 -11.09 -8.48
C VAL A 81 -6.34 -10.55 -8.03
N ARG A 82 -6.31 -9.52 -7.19
CA ARG A 82 -7.47 -8.73 -6.83
C ARG A 82 -7.59 -7.57 -7.81
N ILE A 83 -8.62 -7.60 -8.66
CA ILE A 83 -8.86 -6.55 -9.65
C ILE A 83 -9.82 -5.52 -9.06
N LEU A 84 -9.40 -4.26 -9.00
CA LEU A 84 -10.23 -3.11 -8.65
C LEU A 84 -10.62 -2.34 -9.91
N ASN A 85 -11.92 -2.08 -10.08
CA ASN A 85 -12.42 -1.36 -11.24
C ASN A 85 -12.64 0.11 -10.87
N ARG A 86 -11.64 0.96 -11.16
CA ARG A 86 -11.69 2.40 -10.92
C ARG A 86 -10.79 3.14 -11.90
N SER A 87 -11.14 4.39 -12.17
CA SER A 87 -10.30 5.30 -12.96
C SER A 87 -9.32 6.00 -12.01
N LEU A 88 -8.04 6.09 -12.40
CA LEU A 88 -7.01 6.86 -11.70
C LEU A 88 -6.61 8.06 -12.54
N ALA A 89 -6.23 9.16 -11.88
CA ALA A 89 -5.66 10.31 -12.55
C ALA A 89 -4.24 9.99 -13.03
N ASP A 90 -3.82 10.57 -14.16
CA ASP A 90 -2.48 10.34 -14.71
C ASP A 90 -1.37 10.78 -13.72
N ALA A 91 -1.64 11.80 -12.90
CA ALA A 91 -0.73 12.23 -11.83
C ALA A 91 -0.44 11.15 -10.79
N ASP A 92 -1.37 10.20 -10.61
CA ASP A 92 -1.25 9.09 -9.67
C ASP A 92 -0.73 7.79 -10.31
N VAL A 93 -0.24 7.85 -11.56
CA VAL A 93 0.27 6.69 -12.29
C VAL A 93 1.70 6.91 -12.73
N LEU A 94 2.57 5.97 -12.37
CA LEU A 94 3.96 5.93 -12.81
C LEU A 94 4.19 4.75 -13.76
N ILE A 95 5.01 4.98 -14.78
CA ILE A 95 5.43 3.94 -15.72
C ILE A 95 6.84 3.48 -15.34
N ARG A 96 7.00 2.18 -15.08
CA ARG A 96 8.29 1.53 -14.76
C ARG A 96 8.58 0.42 -15.78
N GLY A 97 9.19 0.80 -16.89
CA GLY A 97 9.32 -0.07 -18.06
C GLY A 97 7.99 -0.14 -18.81
N ASP A 98 7.43 -1.34 -19.00
CA ASP A 98 6.09 -1.53 -19.58
C ASP A 98 4.96 -1.55 -18.52
N LEU A 99 5.32 -1.51 -17.24
CA LEU A 99 4.38 -1.70 -16.14
C LEU A 99 3.89 -0.35 -15.61
N ARG A 100 2.58 -0.15 -15.63
CA ARG A 100 1.92 0.95 -14.92
C ARG A 100 1.76 0.58 -13.45
N VAL A 101 2.11 1.50 -12.56
CA VAL A 101 2.07 1.33 -11.10
C VAL A 101 1.47 2.60 -10.48
N THR A 102 0.72 2.50 -9.39
CA THR A 102 0.28 3.70 -8.66
C THR A 102 1.48 4.54 -8.23
N GLY A 103 1.35 5.86 -8.17
CA GLY A 103 2.39 6.77 -7.73
C GLY A 103 2.78 6.50 -6.28
N ILE A 104 4.00 6.90 -5.88
CA ILE A 104 4.55 6.61 -4.55
C ILE A 104 3.58 7.00 -3.43
N ALA A 105 2.97 8.20 -3.52
CA ALA A 105 2.01 8.69 -2.54
C ALA A 105 0.75 7.83 -2.46
N LEU A 106 0.13 7.53 -3.60
CA LEU A 106 -1.05 6.67 -3.64
C LEU A 106 -0.72 5.25 -3.15
N SER A 107 0.40 4.66 -3.58
CA SER A 107 0.85 3.36 -3.09
C SER A 107 1.08 3.34 -1.58
N ALA A 108 1.60 4.44 -1.01
CA ALA A 108 1.79 4.58 0.44
C ALA A 108 0.46 4.58 1.19
N LEU A 109 -0.54 5.33 0.68
CA LEU A 109 -1.88 5.37 1.26
C LEU A 109 -2.58 4.01 1.18
N GLU A 110 -2.54 3.37 0.02
CA GLU A 110 -3.15 2.05 -0.16
C GLU A 110 -2.46 0.97 0.66
N GLY A 111 -1.11 0.99 0.69
CA GLY A 111 -0.33 0.13 1.56
C GLY A 111 -0.63 0.39 3.04
N GLY A 112 -0.89 1.65 3.41
CA GLY A 112 -1.34 2.02 4.75
C GLY A 112 -2.68 1.41 5.14
N VAL A 113 -3.63 1.39 4.21
CA VAL A 113 -4.94 0.74 4.40
C VAL A 113 -4.82 -0.78 4.51
N GLU A 114 -3.95 -1.40 3.71
CA GLU A 114 -3.81 -2.86 3.67
C GLU A 114 -2.91 -3.43 4.77
N LEU A 115 -1.85 -2.71 5.18
CA LEU A 115 -0.79 -3.21 6.06
C LEU A 115 -0.60 -2.41 7.36
N GLY A 116 -1.17 -1.20 7.48
CA GLY A 116 -1.07 -0.35 8.67
C GLY A 116 -0.40 1.01 8.43
N ALA A 117 -0.65 1.97 9.31
CA ALA A 117 -0.20 3.36 9.18
C ALA A 117 1.33 3.52 9.16
N GLU A 118 2.08 2.50 9.62
CA GLU A 118 3.55 2.45 9.59
C GLU A 118 4.10 2.56 8.17
N VAL A 119 3.34 2.10 7.16
CA VAL A 119 3.71 2.25 5.75
C VAL A 119 3.76 3.73 5.36
N ILE A 120 2.81 4.53 5.84
CA ILE A 120 2.75 5.96 5.56
C ILE A 120 3.90 6.66 6.29
N ASP A 121 4.11 6.35 7.57
CA ASP A 121 5.20 6.91 8.38
C ASP A 121 6.58 6.63 7.74
N SER A 122 6.81 5.41 7.28
CA SER A 122 8.04 5.00 6.56
C SER A 122 8.32 5.87 5.33
N VAL A 123 7.29 6.20 4.54
CA VAL A 123 7.45 7.03 3.34
C VAL A 123 7.79 8.48 3.69
N LEU A 124 7.21 9.00 4.77
CA LEU A 124 7.47 10.35 5.27
C LEU A 124 8.90 10.46 5.81
N GLN A 125 9.35 9.48 6.57
CA GLN A 125 10.73 9.41 7.07
C GLN A 125 11.74 9.33 5.92
N GLN A 126 11.40 8.60 4.85
CA GLN A 126 12.25 8.45 3.67
C GLN A 126 12.17 9.63 2.68
N ARG A 127 11.35 10.67 2.97
CA ARG A 127 11.12 11.86 2.12
C ARG A 127 10.79 11.52 0.65
N ARG A 128 10.09 10.42 0.40
CA ARG A 128 9.81 9.93 -0.97
C ARG A 128 8.59 10.57 -1.63
N THR A 129 7.83 11.39 -0.90
CA THR A 129 6.71 12.16 -1.42
C THR A 129 7.14 13.62 -1.58
N THR A 130 7.40 14.06 -2.82
CA THR A 130 7.64 15.47 -3.13
C THR A 130 6.32 16.11 -3.56
N GLY A 131 5.94 17.25 -2.95
CA GLY A 131 4.74 18.00 -3.33
C GLY A 131 3.44 17.63 -2.60
N TRP A 132 3.50 16.88 -1.49
CA TRP A 132 2.34 16.55 -0.67
C TRP A 132 2.39 17.28 0.67
N THR A 133 1.26 17.88 1.06
CA THR A 133 1.06 18.43 2.41
C THR A 133 0.40 17.37 3.29
N VAL A 134 1.12 16.88 4.30
CA VAL A 134 0.55 15.96 5.28
C VAL A 134 -0.06 16.76 6.42
N LEU A 135 -1.36 16.60 6.61
CA LEU A 135 -2.06 17.11 7.78
C LEU A 135 -2.17 15.98 8.81
N ASN A 136 -1.42 16.11 9.91
CA ASN A 136 -1.51 15.18 11.03
C ASN A 136 -2.66 15.61 11.94
N SER A 137 -3.72 14.79 11.98
CA SER A 137 -4.83 14.95 12.92
C SER A 137 -4.93 13.71 13.80
N THR A 138 -5.20 13.91 15.09
CA THR A 138 -5.43 12.78 15.98
C THR A 138 -6.85 12.23 15.80
N TRP A 139 -7.09 11.00 16.27
CA TRP A 139 -8.45 10.46 16.32
C TRP A 139 -9.40 11.34 17.14
N ALA A 140 -8.91 11.91 18.24
CA ALA A 140 -9.68 12.84 19.07
C ALA A 140 -10.05 14.11 18.29
N ASP A 141 -9.17 14.64 17.44
CA ASP A 141 -9.50 15.81 16.61
C ASP A 141 -10.59 15.52 15.59
N LEU A 142 -10.64 14.30 15.03
CA LEU A 142 -11.69 13.89 14.11
C LEU A 142 -13.05 13.76 14.79
N THR A 143 -13.10 13.27 16.03
CA THR A 143 -14.35 13.03 16.76
C THR A 143 -14.84 14.26 17.53
N GLU A 144 -13.92 15.05 18.09
CA GLU A 144 -14.23 16.18 18.98
C GLU A 144 -14.14 17.54 18.27
N ARG A 145 -13.40 17.64 17.16
CA ARG A 145 -13.11 18.92 16.47
C ARG A 145 -13.23 18.79 14.94
N ALA A 146 -14.23 18.07 14.45
CA ALA A 146 -14.42 17.80 13.02
C ALA A 146 -14.41 19.07 12.14
N ASP A 147 -15.03 20.17 12.61
CA ASP A 147 -15.06 21.45 11.88
C ASP A 147 -13.68 22.10 11.73
N HIS A 148 -12.81 21.92 12.72
CA HIS A 148 -11.44 22.40 12.67
C HIS A 148 -10.63 21.63 11.63
N VAL A 149 -10.77 20.29 11.61
CA VAL A 149 -10.13 19.44 10.60
C VAL A 149 -10.62 19.79 9.19
N ALA A 150 -11.93 19.97 9.00
CA ALA A 150 -12.49 20.38 7.71
C ALA A 150 -11.94 21.75 7.24
N SER A 151 -11.78 22.70 8.17
CA SER A 151 -11.21 24.02 7.86
C SER A 151 -9.73 23.94 7.51
N SER A 152 -8.96 23.12 8.23
CA SER A 152 -7.55 22.86 7.93
C SER A 152 -7.37 22.20 6.55
N ILE A 153 -8.24 21.25 6.19
CA ILE A 153 -8.25 20.64 4.84
C ILE A 153 -8.54 21.70 3.78
N ARG A 154 -9.57 22.54 3.94
CA ARG A 154 -9.89 23.61 2.97
C ARG A 154 -8.73 24.59 2.80
N GLN A 155 -8.08 24.98 3.90
CA GLN A 155 -6.93 25.88 3.86
C GLN A 155 -5.75 25.24 3.12
N ALA A 156 -5.43 23.98 3.40
CA ALA A 156 -4.37 23.27 2.70
C ALA A 156 -4.65 23.14 1.19
N LEU A 157 -5.91 22.86 0.81
CA LEU A 157 -6.31 22.83 -0.60
C LEU A 157 -6.20 24.19 -1.27
N SER A 158 -6.47 25.29 -0.56
CA SER A 158 -6.34 26.65 -1.11
C SER A 158 -4.89 27.09 -1.39
N VAL A 159 -3.92 26.53 -0.67
CA VAL A 159 -2.48 26.83 -0.84
C VAL A 159 -1.84 25.97 -1.93
N ALA A 160 -2.45 24.83 -2.26
CA ALA A 160 -1.96 23.90 -3.27
C ALA A 160 -2.54 24.13 -4.68
N ALA A 161 -3.52 25.04 -4.81
CA ALA A 161 -4.14 25.44 -6.07
C ALA A 161 -3.36 26.56 -6.76
#